data_AF-A0A3C2BQV6-F1
#
_entry.id   AF-A0A3C2BQV6-F1
#
_cell.length_a   1.000
_cell.length_b   1.000
_cell.length_c   1.000
_cell.angle_alpha   90.00
_cell.angle_beta   90.00
_cell.angle_gamma   90.00
#
_symmetry.space_group_name_H-M   'P 1'
#
loop_
_entity.id
_entity.type
_entity.pdbx_description
1 polymer ?
#
loop_
_entity_poly.entity_id
_entity_poly.type
_entity_poly.pdbx_seq_one_letter_code
_entity_poly.pdbx_strand_id
1 'polypeptide(L)'
;TLEGLNAAARKGNHGGRPPVITDDMLHTVLRRRANGESLEDIRLDLIIPTGKRKGRNPSLASIYRALTEHEKRQAHPEAVERAHADFATLQPGD
;
A
#
# COMPACT_ATOMS: atom_id res chain seq x y z
N THR A 1 -22.67 9.16 3.55
CA THR A 1 -23.45 7.91 3.37
C THR A 1 -22.56 6.84 2.78
N LEU A 2 -22.85 5.56 3.07
CA LEU A 2 -22.09 4.41 2.53
C LEU A 2 -22.09 4.38 1.00
N GLU A 3 -23.20 4.79 0.37
CA GLU A 3 -23.30 4.94 -1.08
C GLU A 3 -22.29 5.93 -1.66
N GLY A 4 -22.02 7.06 -0.98
CA GLY A 4 -21.03 8.05 -1.43
C GLY A 4 -19.59 7.52 -1.41
N LEU A 5 -19.27 6.63 -0.47
CA LEU A 5 -17.96 5.95 -0.42
C LEU A 5 -17.86 4.87 -1.50
N ASN A 6 -18.93 4.13 -1.76
CA ASN A 6 -18.97 3.12 -2.83
C ASN A 6 -18.88 3.75 -4.22
N ALA A 7 -19.56 4.88 -4.46
CA ALA A 7 -19.45 5.64 -5.69
C ALA A 7 -18.04 6.22 -5.91
N ALA A 8 -17.39 6.69 -4.83
CA ALA A 8 -16.00 7.12 -4.88
C ALA A 8 -15.06 5.95 -5.19
N ALA A 9 -15.24 4.79 -4.55
CA ALA A 9 -14.45 3.58 -4.80
C ALA A 9 -14.62 3.05 -6.23
N ARG A 10 -15.85 3.06 -6.79
CA ARG A 10 -16.11 2.73 -8.21
C ARG A 10 -15.40 3.67 -9.18
N LYS A 11 -15.12 4.92 -8.78
CA LYS A 11 -14.32 5.89 -9.52
C LYS A 11 -12.80 5.73 -9.28
N GLY A 12 -12.38 4.68 -8.57
CA GLY A 12 -10.99 4.42 -8.19
C GLY A 12 -10.52 5.16 -6.93
N ASN A 13 -11.41 5.91 -6.26
CA ASN A 13 -11.10 6.56 -4.99
C ASN A 13 -11.43 5.62 -3.84
N HIS A 14 -10.49 4.75 -3.51
CA HIS A 14 -10.58 3.94 -2.30
C HIS A 14 -10.51 4.85 -1.07
N GLY A 15 -11.44 4.66 -0.13
CA GLY A 15 -11.44 5.39 1.13
C GLY A 15 -10.16 5.16 1.94
N GLY A 16 -9.80 6.12 2.77
CA GLY A 16 -8.57 6.08 3.59
C GLY A 16 -7.48 7.00 3.07
N ARG A 17 -6.43 7.16 3.88
CA ARG A 17 -5.26 7.97 3.50
C ARG A 17 -4.36 7.14 2.58
N PRO A 18 -4.03 7.61 1.37
CA PRO A 18 -3.08 6.92 0.50
C PRO A 18 -1.77 6.63 1.23
N PRO A 19 -1.20 5.42 1.08
CA PRO A 19 0.06 5.08 1.72
C PRO A 19 1.18 5.97 1.16
N VAL A 20 2.10 6.37 2.04
CA VAL A 20 3.28 7.17 1.65
C VAL A 20 4.27 6.31 0.84
N ILE A 21 4.33 5.00 1.13
CA ILE A 21 5.09 4.03 0.36
C ILE A 21 4.17 3.47 -0.72
N THR A 22 4.50 3.71 -1.98
CA THR A 22 3.80 3.10 -3.11
C THR A 22 4.24 1.65 -3.31
N ASP A 23 3.53 0.93 -4.16
CA ASP A 23 3.87 -0.45 -4.49
C ASP A 23 5.26 -0.55 -5.16
N ASP A 24 5.57 0.32 -6.12
CA ASP A 24 6.89 0.40 -6.76
C ASP A 24 8.03 0.64 -5.76
N MET A 25 7.79 1.52 -4.78
CA MET A 25 8.76 1.80 -3.71
C MET A 25 8.94 0.55 -2.83
N LEU A 26 7.86 -0.14 -2.47
CA LEU A 26 7.92 -1.36 -1.68
C LEU A 26 8.68 -2.47 -2.42
N HIS A 27 8.40 -2.68 -3.72
CA HIS A 27 9.14 -3.60 -4.56
C HIS A 27 10.64 -3.29 -4.59
N THR A 28 11.00 -2.01 -4.73
CA THR A 28 12.40 -1.56 -4.69
C THR A 28 13.05 -1.86 -3.35
N VAL A 29 12.36 -1.61 -2.22
CA VAL A 29 12.85 -1.91 -0.87
C VAL A 29 13.09 -3.41 -0.70
N LEU A 30 12.12 -4.25 -1.08
CA LEU A 30 12.22 -5.70 -0.94
C LEU A 30 13.41 -6.26 -1.73
N ARG A 31 13.56 -5.84 -2.99
CA ARG A 31 14.67 -6.25 -3.85
C ARG A 31 16.03 -5.86 -3.28
N ARG A 32 16.21 -4.60 -2.88
CA ARG A 32 17.50 -4.08 -2.38
C ARG A 32 17.86 -4.68 -1.02
N ARG A 33 16.86 -4.89 -0.15
CA ARG A 33 17.07 -5.58 1.13
C ARG A 33 17.50 -7.04 0.92
N ALA A 34 16.92 -7.74 -0.06
CA ALA A 34 17.37 -9.09 -0.42
C ALA A 34 18.82 -9.12 -0.92
N ASN A 35 19.30 -8.01 -1.49
CA ASN A 35 20.70 -7.82 -1.88
C ASN A 35 21.62 -7.38 -0.72
N GLY A 36 21.09 -7.26 0.51
CA GLY A 36 21.88 -6.93 1.70
C GLY A 36 22.05 -5.42 1.97
N GLU A 37 21.37 -4.55 1.23
CA GLU A 37 21.45 -3.10 1.45
C GLU A 37 20.67 -2.68 2.72
N SER A 38 21.19 -1.67 3.44
CA SER A 38 20.55 -1.12 4.63
C SER A 38 19.28 -0.32 4.27
N LEU A 39 18.29 -0.26 5.17
CA LEU A 39 17.08 0.51 4.92
C LEU A 39 17.35 2.02 4.92
N GLU A 40 18.39 2.45 5.64
CA GLU A 40 18.90 3.81 5.66
C GLU A 40 19.39 4.23 4.27
N ASP A 41 20.21 3.41 3.62
CA ASP A 41 20.73 3.67 2.29
C ASP A 41 19.63 3.61 1.23
N ILE A 42 18.78 2.56 1.29
CA ILE A 42 17.64 2.42 0.38
C ILE A 42 16.75 3.66 0.46
N ARG A 43 16.45 4.13 1.68
CA ARG A 43 15.59 5.30 1.90
C ARG A 43 16.11 6.55 1.20
N LEU A 44 17.42 6.76 1.12
CA LEU A 44 18.01 7.95 0.51
C LEU A 44 17.71 8.06 -0.99
N ASP A 45 17.50 6.91 -1.65
CA ASP A 45 17.18 6.86 -3.08
C ASP A 45 15.66 6.81 -3.36
N LEU A 46 14.83 6.67 -2.32
CA LEU A 46 13.38 6.67 -2.46
C LEU A 46 12.82 8.09 -2.43
N ILE A 47 11.97 8.43 -3.39
CA ILE A 47 11.29 9.72 -3.47
C ILE A 47 9.78 9.53 -3.46
N ILE A 48 9.10 10.25 -2.56
CA ILE A 48 7.63 10.26 -2.49
C ILE A 48 7.09 10.96 -3.76
N PRO A 49 6.25 10.29 -4.58
CA PRO A 49 5.84 10.83 -5.88
C PRO A 49 4.68 11.84 -5.79
N THR A 50 3.85 11.76 -4.74
CA THR A 50 2.58 12.51 -4.66
C THR A 50 2.29 13.07 -3.26
N GLY A 51 1.30 13.96 -3.18
CA GLY A 51 0.80 14.52 -1.92
C GLY A 51 1.70 15.56 -1.24
N LYS A 52 1.36 15.93 0.00
CA LYS A 52 2.02 17.02 0.76
C LYS A 52 3.54 16.83 0.93
N ARG A 53 4.04 15.60 0.88
CA ARG A 53 5.46 15.26 1.06
C ARG A 53 6.18 14.90 -0.25
N LYS A 54 5.60 15.24 -1.40
CA LYS A 54 6.21 15.01 -2.72
C LYS A 54 7.66 15.53 -2.76
N GLY A 55 8.54 14.75 -3.38
CA GLY A 55 9.96 15.12 -3.54
C GLY A 55 10.83 14.92 -2.30
N ARG A 56 10.27 14.36 -1.22
CA ARG A 56 11.03 14.02 0.01
C ARG A 56 11.21 12.52 0.13
N ASN A 57 12.23 12.11 0.87
CA ASN A 57 12.40 10.72 1.25
C ASN A 57 11.31 10.29 2.25
N PRO A 58 10.83 9.04 2.16
CA PRO A 58 9.97 8.49 3.19
C PRO A 58 10.70 8.42 4.54
N SER A 59 9.94 8.37 5.64
CA SER A 59 10.54 8.05 6.94
C SER A 59 10.78 6.55 7.07
N LEU A 60 11.79 6.14 7.86
CA LEU A 60 12.04 4.73 8.18
C LEU A 60 10.79 4.05 8.76
N ALA A 61 10.06 4.73 9.66
CA ALA A 61 8.80 4.22 10.20
C ALA A 61 7.74 3.93 9.12
N SER A 62 7.72 4.71 8.03
CA SER A 62 6.80 4.44 6.92
C SER A 62 7.21 3.21 6.12
N ILE A 63 8.52 2.99 5.94
CA ILE A 63 9.08 1.80 5.30
C ILE A 63 8.78 0.57 6.14
N TYR A 64 9.08 0.59 7.45
CA TYR A 64 8.78 -0.51 8.36
C TYR A 64 7.30 -0.88 8.35
N ARG A 65 6.40 0.10 8.43
CA ARG A 65 4.96 -0.16 8.32
C ARG A 65 4.61 -0.86 7.01
N ALA A 66 5.16 -0.41 5.88
CA ALA A 66 4.88 -1.04 4.59
C ALA A 66 5.37 -2.48 4.52
N LEU A 67 6.56 -2.77 5.07
CA LEU A 67 7.11 -4.13 5.15
C LEU A 67 6.23 -5.04 6.03
N THR A 68 5.81 -4.57 7.21
CA THR A 68 4.93 -5.33 8.10
C THR A 68 3.56 -5.60 7.47
N GLU A 69 2.97 -4.62 6.80
CA GLU A 69 1.68 -4.84 6.10
C GLU A 69 1.83 -5.78 4.91
N HIS A 70 2.96 -5.75 4.21
CA HIS A 70 3.29 -6.73 3.17
C HIS A 70 3.42 -8.14 3.74
N GLU A 71 4.16 -8.32 4.83
CA GLU A 71 4.30 -9.63 5.50
C GLU A 71 2.95 -10.19 5.95
N LYS A 72 2.07 -9.37 6.53
CA LYS A 72 0.70 -9.78 6.90
C LYS A 72 -0.11 -10.27 5.70
N ARG A 73 0.00 -9.60 4.54
CA ARG A 73 -0.69 -10.01 3.31
C ARG A 73 -0.16 -11.35 2.80
N GLN A 74 1.15 -11.56 2.85
CA GLN A 74 1.78 -12.81 2.41
C GLN A 74 1.48 -13.98 3.36
N ALA A 75 1.31 -13.72 4.66
CA ALA A 75 1.01 -14.74 5.65
C ALA A 75 -0.45 -15.24 5.60
N HIS A 76 -1.36 -14.42 5.06
CA HIS A 76 -2.80 -14.71 5.05
C HIS A 76 -3.44 -14.48 3.68
N PRO A 77 -2.97 -15.18 2.62
CA PRO A 77 -3.55 -15.04 1.29
C PRO A 77 -5.05 -15.36 1.27
N GLU A 78 -5.49 -16.35 2.04
CA GLU A 78 -6.89 -16.77 2.15
C GLU A 78 -7.79 -15.69 2.78
N ALA A 79 -7.25 -14.87 3.68
CA ALA A 79 -7.99 -13.76 4.28
C ALA A 79 -8.19 -12.63 3.27
N VAL A 80 -7.18 -12.37 2.43
CA VAL A 80 -7.26 -11.40 1.33
C VAL A 80 -8.25 -11.89 0.28
N GLU A 81 -8.16 -13.15 -0.15
CA GLU A 81 -9.10 -13.78 -1.09
C GLU A 81 -10.53 -13.77 -0.55
N ARG A 82 -10.74 -14.11 0.72
CA ARG A 82 -12.06 -14.05 1.36
C ARG A 82 -12.60 -12.63 1.40
N ALA A 83 -11.77 -11.64 1.76
CA ALA A 83 -12.20 -10.24 1.74
C ALA A 83 -12.60 -9.78 0.32
N HIS A 84 -11.89 -10.25 -0.72
CA HIS A 84 -12.27 -9.99 -2.11
C HIS A 84 -13.58 -10.67 -2.51
N ALA A 85 -13.77 -11.94 -2.12
CA ALA A 85 -15.00 -12.68 -2.38
C ALA A 85 -16.20 -12.05 -1.66
N ASP A 86 -16.06 -11.74 -0.37
CA ASP A 86 -17.08 -11.07 0.43
C ASP A 86 -17.44 -9.71 -0.19
N PHE A 87 -16.45 -8.92 -0.58
CA PHE A 87 -16.68 -7.64 -1.27
C PHE A 87 -17.41 -7.81 -2.61
N ALA A 88 -17.08 -8.84 -3.41
CA ALA A 88 -17.76 -9.12 -4.66
C ALA A 88 -19.23 -9.51 -4.44
N THR A 89 -19.53 -10.30 -3.40
CA THR A 89 -20.92 -10.65 -3.05
C THR A 89 -21.74 -9.47 -2.52
N LEU A 90 -21.06 -8.46 -1.95
CA LEU A 90 -21.67 -7.22 -1.44
C LEU A 90 -21.90 -6.16 -2.52
N GLN A 91 -21.47 -6.37 -3.78
CA GLN A 91 -21.89 -5.50 -4.89
C GLN A 91 -23.22 -6.01 -5.47
N PRO A 92 -24.35 -5.30 -5.25
CA PRO A 92 -25.54 -5.56 -6.06
C PRO A 92 -25.17 -5.22 -7.50
N GLY A 93 -25.40 -6.16 -8.40
CA GLY A 93 -25.35 -5.90 -9.83
C GLY A 93 -26.50 -4.96 -10.19
N ASP A 94 -26.16 -3.72 -10.52
CA ASP A 94 -26.97 -2.76 -11.25
C ASP A 94 -26.03 -1.92 -12.14
#